data_AF-X0WFP8-F1
#
_entry.id   AF-X0WFP8-F1
#
_cell.length_a   1.000
_cell.length_b   1.000
_cell.length_c   1.000
_cell.angle_alpha   90.00
_cell.angle_beta   90.00
_cell.angle_gamma   90.00
#
_symmetry.space_group_name_H-M   'P 1'
#
loop_
_entity.id
_entity.type
_entity.pdbx_description
1 polymer ?
#
loop_
_entity_poly.entity_id
_entity_poly.type
_entity_poly.pdbx_seq_one_letter_code
_entity_poly.pdbx_strand_id
1 'polypeptide(L)'
;MAEYWDTYLGASLADVDSAIGRIVDLEEERQARRIILIPSESIAPAPVREALGSVFNNIYAEGYPPLRMTRDDEALLLDLGHQLAYYRRYADRRFYKGADYVHFVETLAQRRCAACFANERVAAQNIYINVQPLSGAAANLAVYD
;
A
#
# COMPACT_ATOMS: atom_id res chain seq x y z
N MET A 1 28.33 -2.65 11.29
CA MET A 1 27.13 -2.92 10.45
C MET A 1 26.26 -4.02 11.04
N ALA A 2 26.79 -5.20 11.38
CA ALA A 2 26.03 -6.25 12.07
C ALA A 2 25.37 -5.73 13.37
N GLU A 3 26.13 -5.06 14.24
CA GLU A 3 25.62 -4.50 15.49
C GLU A 3 24.46 -3.50 15.31
N TYR A 4 24.50 -2.64 14.28
CA TYR A 4 23.40 -1.69 14.01
C TYR A 4 22.15 -2.40 13.51
N TRP A 5 22.32 -3.38 12.62
CA TRP A 5 21.21 -4.20 12.14
C TRP A 5 20.54 -4.93 13.29
N ASP A 6 21.32 -5.65 14.09
CA ASP A 6 20.81 -6.45 15.21
C ASP A 6 20.17 -5.58 16.30
N THR A 7 20.64 -4.34 16.47
CA THR A 7 20.10 -3.43 17.49
C THR A 7 18.84 -2.69 17.03
N TYR A 8 18.73 -2.31 15.74
CA TYR A 8 17.67 -1.39 15.30
C TYR A 8 16.80 -1.89 14.15
N LEU A 9 17.36 -2.61 13.18
CA LEU A 9 16.61 -3.01 11.97
C LEU A 9 16.00 -4.41 12.08
N GLY A 10 16.68 -5.32 12.77
CA GLY A 10 16.24 -6.69 13.01
C GLY A 10 15.64 -6.92 14.40
N ALA A 11 15.73 -5.95 15.30
CA ALA A 11 15.19 -6.05 16.66
C ALA A 11 13.68 -5.87 16.69
N SER A 12 13.01 -6.48 17.67
CA SER A 12 11.58 -6.26 17.88
C SER A 12 11.32 -4.92 18.57
N LEU A 13 10.11 -4.38 18.44
CA LEU A 13 9.70 -3.16 19.14
C LEU A 13 9.92 -3.26 20.65
N ALA A 14 9.65 -4.43 21.26
CA ALA A 14 9.79 -4.62 22.70
C ALA A 14 11.27 -4.58 23.16
N ASP A 15 12.20 -5.03 22.32
CA ASP A 15 13.63 -5.01 22.62
C ASP A 15 14.22 -3.59 22.51
N VAL A 16 13.75 -2.81 21.54
CA VAL A 16 14.23 -1.44 21.28
C VAL A 16 13.55 -0.43 22.20
N ASP A 17 12.24 -0.55 22.38
CA ASP A 17 11.42 0.36 23.17
C ASP A 17 10.29 -0.41 23.90
N SER A 18 10.67 -1.02 25.03
CA SER A 18 9.74 -1.76 25.90
C SER A 18 8.58 -0.92 26.43
N ALA A 19 8.74 0.41 26.56
CA ALA A 19 7.67 1.28 27.02
C ALA A 19 6.58 1.42 25.95
N ILE A 20 6.96 1.63 24.69
CA ILE A 20 6.01 1.65 23.57
C ILE A 20 5.40 0.27 23.34
N GLY A 21 6.20 -0.80 23.40
CA GLY A 21 5.68 -2.18 23.34
C GLY A 21 4.57 -2.42 24.36
N ARG A 22 4.77 -2.01 25.62
CA ARG A 22 3.76 -2.11 26.67
C ARG A 22 2.48 -1.30 26.37
N ILE A 23 2.61 -0.11 25.78
CA ILE A 23 1.46 0.72 25.41
C ILE A 23 0.64 0.05 24.28
N VAL A 24 1.31 -0.56 23.30
CA VAL A 24 0.65 -1.31 22.22
C VAL A 24 -0.16 -2.48 22.79
N ASP A 25 0.42 -3.27 23.70
CA ASP A 25 -0.27 -4.39 24.35
C ASP A 25 -1.54 -3.94 25.10
N LEU A 26 -1.45 -2.81 25.82
CA LEU A 26 -2.58 -2.24 26.57
C LEU A 26 -3.69 -1.74 25.63
N GLU A 27 -3.33 -1.18 24.47
CA GLU A 27 -4.30 -0.75 23.46
C GLU A 27 -4.97 -1.95 22.77
N GLU A 28 -4.23 -3.02 22.47
CA GLU A 28 -4.80 -4.26 21.95
C GLU A 28 -5.81 -4.87 22.95
N GLU A 29 -5.45 -4.93 24.23
CA GLU A 29 -6.34 -5.39 25.29
C GLU A 29 -7.59 -4.49 25.42
N ARG A 30 -7.43 -3.17 25.29
CA ARG A 30 -8.55 -2.21 25.30
C ARG A 30 -9.50 -2.48 24.15
N GLN A 31 -8.99 -2.66 22.93
CA GLN A 31 -9.82 -2.94 21.75
C GLN A 31 -10.55 -4.28 21.87
N ALA A 32 -9.89 -5.30 22.41
CA ALA A 32 -10.49 -6.63 22.59
C ALA A 32 -11.59 -6.67 23.67
N ARG A 33 -11.52 -5.81 24.69
CA ARG A 33 -12.42 -5.85 25.86
C ARG A 33 -13.53 -4.81 25.86
N ARG A 34 -13.48 -3.81 24.99
CA ARG A 34 -14.47 -2.73 24.95
C ARG A 34 -15.44 -2.89 23.78
N ILE A 35 -16.67 -2.45 24.00
CA ILE A 35 -17.59 -2.15 22.91
C ILE A 35 -17.25 -0.75 22.40
N ILE A 36 -16.78 -0.66 21.16
CA ILE A 36 -16.41 0.59 20.50
C ILE A 36 -17.53 0.96 19.53
N LEU A 37 -18.21 2.07 19.81
CA LEU A 37 -19.40 2.53 19.05
C LEU A 37 -19.12 3.76 18.19
N ILE A 38 -17.85 4.09 17.96
CA ILE A 38 -17.48 5.20 17.09
C ILE A 38 -17.71 4.73 15.64
N PRO A 39 -18.64 5.35 14.89
CA PRO A 39 -19.11 4.81 13.60
C PRO A 39 -18.06 4.82 12.49
N SER A 40 -17.02 5.64 12.63
CA SER A 40 -15.90 5.74 11.68
C SER A 40 -14.69 4.89 12.07
N GLU A 41 -14.70 4.27 13.26
CA GLU A 41 -13.62 3.37 13.68
C GLU A 41 -13.91 1.93 13.22
N SER A 42 -12.85 1.20 12.88
CA SER A 42 -12.92 -0.20 12.48
C SER A 42 -11.60 -0.91 12.80
N ILE A 43 -11.61 -2.24 12.77
CA ILE A 43 -10.43 -3.07 13.05
C ILE A 43 -9.85 -3.54 11.71
N ALA A 44 -8.61 -3.15 11.42
CA ALA A 44 -7.91 -3.59 10.22
C ALA A 44 -7.52 -5.08 10.32
N PRO A 45 -7.83 -5.92 9.30
CA PRO A 45 -7.42 -7.32 9.27
C PRO A 45 -5.89 -7.48 9.37
N ALA A 46 -5.43 -8.58 9.95
CA ALA A 46 -3.99 -8.86 10.11
C ALA A 46 -3.19 -8.79 8.78
N PRO A 47 -3.67 -9.32 7.64
CA PRO A 47 -2.95 -9.21 6.36
C PRO A 47 -2.79 -7.76 5.88
N VAL A 48 -3.71 -6.86 6.23
CA VAL A 48 -3.59 -5.43 5.90
C VAL A 48 -2.47 -4.79 6.71
N ARG A 49 -2.38 -5.12 8.01
CA ARG A 49 -1.30 -4.65 8.89
C ARG A 49 0.06 -5.22 8.48
N GLU A 50 0.11 -6.48 8.05
CA GLU A 50 1.33 -7.11 7.52
C GLU A 50 1.84 -6.37 6.28
N ALA A 51 0.97 -6.08 5.31
CA ALA A 51 1.35 -5.32 4.12
C ALA A 51 1.79 -3.88 4.48
N LEU A 52 1.07 -3.22 5.40
CA LEU A 52 1.39 -1.87 5.87
C LEU A 52 2.73 -1.82 6.61
N GLY A 53 3.12 -2.87 7.34
CA GLY A 53 4.41 -2.97 8.05
C GLY A 53 5.56 -3.49 7.19
N SER A 54 5.36 -3.69 5.88
CA SER A 54 6.36 -4.28 5.00
C SER A 54 7.47 -3.31 4.57
N VAL A 55 8.49 -3.84 3.89
CA VAL A 55 9.62 -3.08 3.35
C VAL A 55 9.24 -2.03 2.29
N PHE A 56 7.99 -2.03 1.80
CA PHE A 56 7.52 -1.00 0.86
C PHE A 56 7.52 0.42 1.47
N ASN A 57 7.54 0.55 2.80
CA ASN A 57 7.73 1.85 3.48
C ASN A 57 9.08 2.51 3.17
N ASN A 58 10.07 1.74 2.71
CA ASN A 58 11.42 2.24 2.47
C ASN A 58 11.59 2.82 1.05
N ILE A 59 10.54 2.81 0.23
CA ILE A 59 10.64 3.14 -1.20
C ILE A 59 10.05 4.52 -1.47
N TYR A 60 10.84 5.36 -2.15
CA TYR A 60 10.37 6.62 -2.70
C TYR A 60 9.96 6.42 -4.16
N ALA A 61 8.66 6.49 -4.46
CA ALA A 61 8.09 6.11 -5.76
C ALA A 61 7.27 7.24 -6.41
N GLU A 62 7.81 8.46 -6.46
CA GLU A 62 7.12 9.60 -7.08
C GLU A 62 6.80 9.35 -8.57
N GLY A 63 5.60 9.75 -8.98
CA GLY A 63 5.04 9.47 -10.30
C GLY A 63 3.97 8.39 -10.24
N TYR A 64 3.66 7.80 -11.40
CA TYR A 64 2.60 6.79 -11.53
C TYR A 64 3.10 5.54 -12.26
N PRO A 65 2.42 4.40 -12.09
CA PRO A 65 2.66 3.23 -12.93
C PRO A 65 2.47 3.53 -14.42
N PRO A 66 3.11 2.76 -15.31
CA PRO A 66 2.83 2.81 -16.74
C PRO A 66 1.33 2.57 -17.02
N LEU A 67 0.72 3.42 -17.84
CA LEU A 67 -0.71 3.32 -18.19
C LEU A 67 -1.08 1.97 -18.85
N ARG A 68 -0.11 1.30 -19.47
CA ARG A 68 -0.30 -0.05 -20.02
C ARG A 68 -0.64 -1.05 -18.90
N MET A 69 0.12 -1.05 -17.80
CA MET A 69 -0.08 -2.00 -16.70
C MET A 69 -1.47 -1.86 -16.08
N THR A 70 -2.02 -0.65 -16.02
CA THR A 70 -3.37 -0.41 -15.48
C THR A 70 -4.49 -0.92 -16.38
N ARG A 71 -4.18 -1.25 -17.63
CA ARG A 71 -5.13 -1.75 -18.65
C ARG A 71 -4.90 -3.20 -19.03
N ASP A 72 -3.75 -3.76 -18.70
CA ASP A 72 -3.44 -5.17 -18.95
C ASP A 72 -4.40 -6.10 -18.20
N ASP A 73 -4.58 -7.30 -18.76
CA ASP A 73 -5.22 -8.40 -18.03
C ASP A 73 -4.39 -8.77 -16.80
N GLU A 74 -5.05 -9.20 -15.73
CA GLU A 74 -4.40 -9.49 -14.46
C GLU A 74 -3.31 -10.57 -14.59
N ALA A 75 -3.52 -11.57 -15.46
CA ALA A 75 -2.51 -12.59 -15.74
C ALA A 75 -1.22 -11.98 -16.34
N LEU A 76 -1.36 -11.00 -17.24
CA LEU A 76 -0.21 -10.31 -17.85
C LEU A 76 0.42 -9.31 -16.87
N LEU A 77 -0.38 -8.67 -16.02
CA LEU A 77 0.10 -7.80 -14.94
C LEU A 77 0.96 -8.59 -13.94
N LEU A 78 0.56 -9.82 -13.62
CA LEU A 78 1.26 -10.70 -12.68
C LEU A 78 2.41 -11.49 -13.32
N ASP A 79 2.63 -11.38 -14.63
CA ASP A 79 3.86 -11.84 -15.29
C ASP A 79 5.00 -10.85 -14.99
N LEU A 80 5.61 -11.00 -13.81
CA LEU A 80 6.72 -10.16 -13.38
C LEU A 80 7.88 -10.16 -14.38
N GLY A 81 8.16 -11.31 -15.01
CA GLY A 81 9.24 -11.44 -15.98
C GLY A 81 9.01 -10.54 -17.19
N HIS A 82 7.81 -10.59 -17.76
CA HIS A 82 7.39 -9.74 -18.86
C HIS A 82 7.44 -8.25 -18.48
N GLN A 83 6.81 -7.88 -17.35
CA GLN A 83 6.68 -6.49 -16.93
C GLN A 83 8.03 -5.86 -16.60
N LEU A 84 8.92 -6.59 -15.91
CA LEU A 84 10.27 -6.11 -15.60
C LEU A 84 11.15 -6.02 -16.85
N ALA A 85 11.04 -6.96 -17.79
CA ALA A 85 11.76 -6.88 -19.06
C ALA A 85 11.34 -5.65 -19.87
N TYR A 86 10.03 -5.35 -19.91
CA TYR A 86 9.50 -4.15 -20.55
C TYR A 86 10.04 -2.89 -19.87
N TYR A 87 9.97 -2.81 -18.54
CA TYR A 87 10.49 -1.68 -17.78
C TYR A 87 11.97 -1.43 -18.07
N ARG A 88 12.82 -2.47 -18.01
CA ARG A 88 14.26 -2.35 -18.27
C ARG A 88 14.58 -1.87 -19.69
N ARG A 89 13.70 -2.14 -20.65
CA ARG A 89 13.87 -1.74 -22.04
C ARG A 89 13.36 -0.33 -22.34
N TYR A 90 12.23 0.05 -21.74
CA TYR A 90 11.49 1.27 -22.12
C TYR A 90 11.36 2.31 -21.00
N ALA A 91 11.96 2.04 -19.83
CA ALA A 91 11.81 2.82 -18.60
C ALA A 91 10.35 2.93 -18.12
N ASP A 92 10.10 3.85 -17.18
CA ASP A 92 8.79 4.12 -16.59
C ASP A 92 8.54 5.63 -16.45
N ARG A 93 7.38 5.95 -15.86
CA ARG A 93 6.93 7.31 -15.56
C ARG A 93 7.29 7.76 -14.15
N ARG A 94 8.14 7.02 -13.42
CA ARG A 94 8.59 7.40 -12.07
C ARG A 94 9.77 8.35 -12.20
N PHE A 95 9.84 9.32 -11.30
CA PHE A 95 10.97 10.25 -11.24
C PHE A 95 12.24 9.56 -10.75
N TYR A 96 12.11 8.54 -9.91
CA TYR A 96 13.20 7.79 -9.31
C TYR A 96 13.24 6.34 -9.82
N LYS A 97 14.45 5.77 -9.91
CA LYS A 97 14.68 4.37 -10.31
C LYS A 97 14.65 3.43 -9.11
N GLY A 98 14.50 2.13 -9.38
CA GLY A 98 14.44 1.10 -8.32
C GLY A 98 13.05 0.94 -7.68
N ALA A 99 12.02 1.54 -8.28
CA ALA A 99 10.61 1.43 -7.84
C ALA A 99 9.83 0.35 -8.62
N ASP A 100 10.54 -0.57 -9.27
CA ASP A 100 9.99 -1.51 -10.26
C ASP A 100 8.84 -2.34 -9.70
N TYR A 101 8.97 -2.81 -8.45
CA TYR A 101 7.96 -3.62 -7.78
C TYR A 101 6.75 -2.81 -7.28
N VAL A 102 6.94 -1.50 -7.04
CA VAL A 102 5.85 -0.61 -6.59
C VAL A 102 4.78 -0.47 -7.66
N HIS A 103 5.16 -0.56 -8.94
CA HIS A 103 4.22 -0.56 -10.06
C HIS A 103 3.16 -1.65 -9.94
N PHE A 104 3.55 -2.85 -9.53
CA PHE A 104 2.61 -3.97 -9.38
C PHE A 104 1.66 -3.74 -8.21
N VAL A 105 2.18 -3.30 -7.06
CA VAL A 105 1.38 -3.02 -5.87
C VAL A 105 0.34 -1.94 -6.17
N GLU A 106 0.76 -0.81 -6.75
CA GLU A 106 -0.12 0.31 -7.03
C GLU A 106 -1.14 -0.03 -8.12
N THR A 107 -0.73 -0.73 -9.18
CA THR A 107 -1.65 -1.15 -10.26
C THR A 107 -2.69 -2.15 -9.77
N LEU A 108 -2.29 -3.14 -8.95
CA LEU A 108 -3.21 -4.10 -8.35
C LEU A 108 -4.20 -3.39 -7.41
N ALA A 109 -3.73 -2.42 -6.63
CA ALA A 109 -4.60 -1.61 -5.77
C ALA A 109 -5.63 -0.83 -6.59
N GLN A 110 -5.21 -0.11 -7.63
CA GLN A 110 -6.11 0.63 -8.53
C GLN A 110 -7.17 -0.28 -9.15
N ARG A 111 -6.77 -1.44 -9.69
CA ARG A 111 -7.67 -2.40 -10.33
C ARG A 111 -8.66 -3.00 -9.33
N ARG A 112 -8.19 -3.41 -8.14
CA ARG A 112 -9.05 -3.98 -7.10
C ARG A 112 -10.03 -2.95 -6.55
N CYS A 113 -9.59 -1.70 -6.34
CA CYS A 113 -10.49 -0.60 -6.00
C CYS A 113 -11.56 -0.40 -7.06
N ALA A 114 -11.20 -0.31 -8.35
CA ALA A 114 -12.17 -0.18 -9.43
C ALA A 114 -13.17 -1.34 -9.45
N ALA A 115 -12.71 -2.57 -9.23
CA ALA A 115 -13.57 -3.76 -9.15
C ALA A 115 -14.55 -3.71 -7.97
N CYS A 116 -14.11 -3.24 -6.79
CA CYS A 116 -14.97 -3.10 -5.61
C CYS A 116 -16.15 -2.13 -5.82
N PHE A 117 -16.01 -1.14 -6.69
CA PHE A 117 -17.03 -0.13 -6.97
C PHE A 117 -17.81 -0.36 -8.28
N ALA A 118 -17.43 -1.39 -9.05
CA ALA A 118 -18.14 -1.76 -10.27
C ALA A 118 -19.55 -2.27 -9.96
N ASN A 119 -20.49 -2.01 -10.86
CA ASN A 119 -21.88 -2.41 -10.74
C ASN A 119 -22.53 -2.59 -12.13
N GLU A 120 -23.82 -2.95 -12.17
CA GLU A 120 -24.57 -3.20 -13.40
C GLU A 120 -24.57 -2.02 -14.39
N ARG A 121 -24.35 -0.79 -13.92
CA ARG A 121 -24.35 0.42 -14.74
C ARG A 121 -22.94 0.87 -15.15
N VAL A 122 -21.94 0.60 -14.31
CA VAL A 122 -20.56 1.05 -14.51
C VAL A 122 -19.61 -0.11 -14.27
N ALA A 123 -19.01 -0.60 -15.35
CA ALA A 123 -18.02 -1.66 -15.29
C ALA A 123 -16.67 -1.14 -14.77
N ALA A 124 -15.87 -2.02 -14.14
CA ALA A 124 -14.60 -1.66 -13.50
C ALA A 124 -13.62 -0.92 -14.42
N GLN A 125 -13.56 -1.32 -15.70
CA GLN A 125 -12.69 -0.68 -16.71
C GLN A 125 -13.04 0.78 -17.00
N ASN A 126 -14.25 1.22 -16.62
CA ASN A 126 -14.72 2.60 -16.79
C ASN A 126 -14.55 3.43 -15.51
N ILE A 127 -13.94 2.87 -14.45
CA ILE A 127 -13.70 3.55 -13.19
C ILE A 127 -12.21 3.87 -13.09
N TYR A 128 -11.88 5.17 -13.07
CA TYR A 128 -10.51 5.65 -12.91
C TYR A 128 -10.23 5.91 -11.42
N ILE A 129 -9.12 5.37 -10.92
CA ILE A 129 -8.77 5.42 -9.49
C ILE A 129 -7.38 6.03 -9.32
N ASN A 130 -7.27 6.97 -8.38
CA ASN A 130 -5.99 7.35 -7.76
C ASN A 130 -5.96 6.82 -6.33
N VAL A 131 -4.95 6.01 -5.99
CA VAL A 131 -4.77 5.39 -4.66
C VAL A 131 -3.68 6.07 -3.82
N GLN A 132 -3.11 7.19 -4.30
CA GLN A 132 -2.01 7.89 -3.64
C GLN A 132 -2.42 8.91 -2.53
N PRO A 133 -3.67 9.43 -2.45
CA PRO A 133 -4.02 10.33 -1.35
C PRO A 133 -3.82 9.71 0.03
N LEU A 134 -3.12 10.42 0.92
CA LEU A 134 -2.71 9.93 2.24
C LEU A 134 -3.86 9.75 3.23
N SER A 135 -4.96 10.49 3.02
CA SER A 135 -6.18 10.43 3.83
C SER A 135 -7.34 11.10 3.08
N GLY A 136 -8.55 11.01 3.64
CA GLY A 136 -9.74 11.61 3.01
C GLY A 136 -9.65 13.13 2.82
N ALA A 137 -9.06 13.86 3.78
CA ALA A 137 -8.91 15.32 3.66
C ALA A 137 -7.96 15.70 2.50
N ALA A 138 -6.83 15.02 2.37
CA ALA A 138 -5.89 15.22 1.26
C ALA A 138 -6.52 14.85 -0.09
N ALA A 139 -7.32 13.78 -0.14
CA ALA A 139 -8.05 13.37 -1.33
C ALA A 139 -9.04 14.45 -1.79
N ASN A 140 -9.80 15.03 -0.85
CA ASN A 140 -10.75 16.09 -1.17
C ASN A 140 -10.05 17.34 -1.73
N LEU A 141 -8.97 17.79 -1.08
CA LEU A 141 -8.20 18.95 -1.56
C LEU A 141 -7.66 18.74 -2.99
N ALA A 142 -7.14 17.55 -3.28
CA ALA A 142 -6.62 17.22 -4.61
C ALA A 142 -7.68 17.21 -5.74
N VAL A 143 -8.97 17.25 -5.41
CA VAL A 143 -10.07 17.37 -6.39
C VAL A 143 -10.50 18.82 -6.58
N TYR A 144 -10.35 19.65 -5.54
CA TYR A 144 -10.82 21.03 -5.56
C TYR A 144 -9.81 22.01 -6.16
N ASP A 145 -8.52 21.69 -6.05
CA ASP A 145 -7.41 22.43 -6.65
C ASP A 145 -7.15 22.02 -8.12
#